data_AF-A0A370FT03-F1
#
_entry.id   AF-A0A370FT03-F1
#
_cell.length_a   1.000
_cell.length_b   1.000
_cell.length_c   1.000
_cell.angle_alpha   90.00
_cell.angle_beta   90.00
_cell.angle_gamma   90.00
#
_symmetry.space_group_name_H-M   'P 1'
#
loop_
_entity.id
_entity.type
_entity.pdbx_description
1 polymer ?
#
loop_
_entity_poly.entity_id
_entity_poly.type
_entity_poly.pdbx_seq_one_letter_code
_entity_poly.pdbx_strand_id
1 'polypeptide(L)'
;MNDNTIVLEETAALLDSLRGIFDGEAVDELAHALQAAGHAIADGADDELVLACALHDLARSPLVGVEAATAHDRFAREWLTPRFGERVGWLAGAHVAAKRFLVATEPGYGHGLSAESVASLGLQGGPAVEEAWTSHPWWPDAVRLRRYDDRAKVPGAQSPSIDDVVVVARRVRDGLGVSR
;
A
#
# COMPACT_ATOMS: atom_id res chain seq x y z
N MET A 1 4.17 7.07 27.21
CA MET A 1 3.38 6.13 26.37
C MET A 1 4.31 5.02 25.94
N ASN A 2 3.84 3.78 25.79
CA ASN A 2 4.70 2.73 25.23
C ASN A 2 4.86 2.97 23.72
N ASP A 3 5.98 2.52 23.16
CA ASP A 3 6.27 2.64 21.72
C ASP A 3 5.20 1.97 20.84
N ASN A 4 4.53 0.92 21.36
CA ASN A 4 3.41 0.26 20.70
C ASN A 4 2.24 1.22 20.41
N THR A 5 1.80 1.93 21.43
CA THR A 5 0.70 2.90 21.40
C THR A 5 1.00 4.06 20.46
N ILE A 6 2.23 4.58 20.47
CA ILE A 6 2.61 5.75 19.66
C ILE A 6 2.46 5.44 18.16
N VAL A 7 3.03 4.34 17.66
CA VAL A 7 2.93 4.04 16.21
C VAL A 7 1.48 3.75 15.80
N LEU A 8 0.66 3.13 16.66
CA LEU A 8 -0.74 2.87 16.34
C LEU A 8 -1.54 4.17 16.24
N GLU A 9 -1.28 5.12 17.14
CA GLU A 9 -1.84 6.48 17.07
C GLU A 9 -1.34 7.24 15.84
N GLU A 10 -0.05 7.17 15.52
CA GLU A 10 0.54 7.74 14.30
C GLU A 10 -0.09 7.14 13.04
N THR A 11 -0.34 5.83 13.03
CA THR A 11 -0.95 5.13 11.88
C THR A 11 -2.40 5.57 11.68
N ALA A 12 -3.18 5.70 12.76
CA ALA A 12 -4.54 6.21 12.70
C ALA A 12 -4.57 7.66 12.20
N ALA A 13 -3.70 8.52 12.73
CA ALA A 13 -3.59 9.92 12.31
C ALA A 13 -3.13 10.05 10.86
N LEU A 14 -2.19 9.21 10.42
CA LEU A 14 -1.73 9.16 9.04
C LEU A 14 -2.87 8.78 8.10
N LEU A 15 -3.61 7.72 8.38
CA LEU A 15 -4.75 7.32 7.56
C LEU A 15 -5.81 8.42 7.52
N ASP A 16 -6.20 8.98 8.67
CA ASP A 16 -7.22 10.05 8.68
C ASP A 16 -6.78 11.30 7.91
N SER A 17 -5.48 11.61 7.89
CA SER A 17 -4.95 12.73 7.11
C SER A 17 -5.05 12.57 5.58
N LEU A 18 -5.31 11.36 5.09
CA LEU A 18 -5.55 11.09 3.66
C LEU A 18 -6.99 11.43 3.25
N ARG A 19 -7.88 11.73 4.20
CA ARG A 19 -9.27 12.09 3.93
C ARG A 19 -9.35 13.37 3.10
N GLY A 20 -10.11 13.32 2.02
CA GLY A 20 -10.29 14.44 1.10
C GLY A 20 -9.05 14.81 0.27
N ILE A 21 -7.99 14.01 0.32
CA ILE A 21 -6.83 14.14 -0.57
C ILE A 21 -7.13 13.37 -1.86
N PHE A 22 -7.02 14.03 -3.00
CA PHE A 22 -7.25 13.44 -4.33
C PHE A 22 -6.02 13.62 -5.21
N ASP A 23 -5.66 12.58 -5.96
CA ASP A 23 -4.54 12.55 -6.90
C ASP A 23 -4.98 12.38 -8.36
N GLY A 24 -6.29 12.47 -8.62
CA GLY A 24 -6.88 12.26 -9.95
C GLY A 24 -7.79 11.04 -10.03
N GLU A 25 -7.81 10.20 -8.98
CA GLU A 25 -8.74 9.09 -8.85
C GLU A 25 -10.17 9.53 -8.45
N ALA A 26 -11.13 8.62 -8.60
CA ALA A 26 -12.54 8.86 -8.29
C ALA A 26 -12.87 8.85 -6.78
N VAL A 27 -11.90 8.47 -5.96
CA VAL A 27 -12.00 8.37 -4.49
C VAL A 27 -10.84 9.14 -3.86
N ASP A 28 -10.99 9.53 -2.60
CA ASP A 28 -9.85 10.10 -1.86
C ASP A 28 -8.85 9.02 -1.44
N GLU A 29 -7.66 9.43 -1.08
CA GLU A 29 -6.55 8.55 -0.68
C GLU A 29 -6.90 7.68 0.53
N LEU A 30 -7.74 8.16 1.46
CA LEU A 30 -8.22 7.35 2.57
C LEU A 30 -9.14 6.23 2.09
N ALA A 31 -10.12 6.54 1.25
CA ALA A 31 -11.02 5.54 0.69
C ALA A 31 -10.25 4.52 -0.15
N HIS A 32 -9.24 4.96 -0.92
CA HIS A 32 -8.34 4.09 -1.66
C HIS A 32 -7.60 3.12 -0.72
N ALA A 33 -6.91 3.64 0.30
CA ALA A 33 -6.21 2.83 1.31
C ALA A 33 -7.13 1.78 1.97
N LEU A 34 -8.31 2.21 2.42
CA LEU A 34 -9.27 1.31 3.09
C LEU A 34 -9.85 0.27 2.13
N GLN A 35 -10.18 0.63 0.89
CA GLN A 35 -10.67 -0.33 -0.11
C GLN A 35 -9.60 -1.37 -0.47
N ALA A 36 -8.33 -0.97 -0.60
CA ALA A 36 -7.23 -1.89 -0.86
C ALA A 36 -7.07 -2.91 0.28
N ALA A 37 -7.12 -2.45 1.52
CA ALA A 37 -7.13 -3.31 2.70
C ALA A 37 -8.36 -4.24 2.73
N GLY A 38 -9.54 -3.72 2.38
CA GLY A 38 -10.78 -4.49 2.29
C GLY A 38 -10.72 -5.63 1.27
N HIS A 39 -10.12 -5.38 0.10
CA HIS A 39 -9.88 -6.42 -0.90
C HIS A 39 -8.92 -7.50 -0.40
N ALA A 40 -7.86 -7.12 0.30
CA ALA A 40 -6.94 -8.09 0.91
C ALA A 40 -7.63 -8.95 1.98
N ILE A 41 -8.45 -8.34 2.84
CA ILE A 41 -9.26 -9.06 3.84
C ILE A 41 -10.23 -10.04 3.17
N ALA A 42 -10.94 -9.60 2.13
CA ALA A 42 -11.89 -10.44 1.39
C ALA A 42 -11.21 -11.63 0.68
N ASP A 43 -9.94 -11.49 0.29
CA ASP A 43 -9.12 -12.57 -0.29
C ASP A 43 -8.50 -13.49 0.77
N GLY A 44 -8.75 -13.25 2.06
CA GLY A 44 -8.17 -14.04 3.15
C GLY A 44 -6.65 -13.85 3.30
N ALA A 45 -6.13 -12.69 2.90
CA ALA A 45 -4.73 -12.33 3.12
C ALA A 45 -4.39 -12.27 4.62
N ASP A 46 -3.11 -12.47 4.94
CA ASP A 46 -2.62 -12.28 6.31
C ASP A 46 -2.55 -10.80 6.71
N ASP A 47 -2.39 -10.56 8.02
CA ASP A 47 -2.39 -9.21 8.59
C ASP A 47 -1.27 -8.32 8.02
N GLU A 48 -0.10 -8.88 7.65
CA GLU A 48 1.00 -8.10 7.09
C GLU A 48 0.68 -7.60 5.68
N LEU A 49 0.09 -8.44 4.83
CA LEU A 49 -0.35 -8.03 3.49
C LEU A 49 -1.53 -7.05 3.58
N VAL A 50 -2.51 -7.29 4.46
CA VAL A 50 -3.62 -6.35 4.67
C VAL A 50 -3.09 -4.98 5.08
N LEU A 51 -2.15 -4.92 6.01
CA LEU A 51 -1.56 -3.67 6.48
C LEU A 51 -0.72 -2.99 5.39
N ALA A 52 0.05 -3.75 4.62
CA ALA A 52 0.81 -3.22 3.49
C ALA A 52 -0.13 -2.60 2.44
N CYS A 53 -1.27 -3.22 2.16
CA CYS A 53 -2.28 -2.65 1.26
C CYS A 53 -2.84 -1.33 1.79
N ALA A 54 -3.14 -1.25 3.09
CA ALA A 54 -3.67 -0.04 3.71
C ALA A 54 -2.69 1.14 3.71
N LEU A 55 -1.38 0.89 3.64
CA LEU A 55 -0.34 1.89 3.85
C LEU A 55 0.62 2.07 2.66
N HIS A 56 0.38 1.40 1.53
CA HIS A 56 1.32 1.45 0.39
C HIS A 56 1.52 2.88 -0.16
N ASP A 57 0.49 3.71 -0.11
CA ASP A 57 0.49 5.12 -0.54
C ASP A 57 0.61 6.13 0.61
N LEU A 58 1.13 5.72 1.78
CA LEU A 58 1.26 6.60 2.94
C LEU A 58 2.02 7.91 2.67
N ALA A 59 2.87 7.94 1.64
CA ALA A 59 3.63 9.11 1.22
C ALA A 59 2.73 10.27 0.73
N ARG A 60 1.47 9.97 0.39
CA ARG A 60 0.44 10.95 0.01
C ARG A 60 -0.09 11.74 1.21
N SER A 61 0.17 11.30 2.44
CA SER A 61 -0.27 11.98 3.64
C SER A 61 0.42 13.35 3.79
N PRO A 62 -0.32 14.42 4.10
CA PRO A 62 0.28 15.73 4.38
C PRO A 62 1.14 15.73 5.66
N LEU A 63 1.03 14.72 6.52
CA LEU A 63 1.78 14.62 7.77
C LEU A 63 3.23 14.17 7.59
N VAL A 64 3.55 13.50 6.48
CA VAL A 64 4.89 12.95 6.22
C VAL A 64 5.75 13.85 5.32
N GLY A 65 5.15 14.88 4.71
CA GLY A 65 5.88 15.97 4.04
C GLY A 65 6.88 15.51 2.97
N VAL A 66 6.53 14.48 2.20
CA VAL A 66 7.42 13.89 1.20
C VAL A 66 7.67 14.86 0.06
N GLU A 67 8.95 15.11 -0.25
CA GLU A 67 9.31 15.92 -1.42
C GLU A 67 8.82 15.25 -2.70
N ALA A 68 8.26 16.02 -3.63
CA ALA A 68 7.68 15.49 -4.88
C ALA A 68 8.66 14.65 -5.73
N ALA A 69 9.98 14.83 -5.56
CA ALA A 69 11.01 14.04 -6.24
C ALA A 69 11.27 12.67 -5.59
N THR A 70 10.77 12.42 -4.39
CA THR A 70 10.95 11.16 -3.67
C THR A 70 9.94 10.13 -4.17
N ALA A 71 10.43 8.96 -4.55
CA ALA A 71 9.58 7.85 -4.96
C ALA A 71 8.74 7.36 -3.76
N HIS A 72 7.40 7.41 -3.88
CA HIS A 72 6.48 7.16 -2.77
C HIS A 72 6.55 5.72 -2.25
N ASP A 73 6.77 4.76 -3.14
CA ASP A 73 7.04 3.35 -2.83
C ASP A 73 8.29 3.19 -1.96
N ARG A 74 9.38 3.87 -2.30
CA ARG A 74 10.60 3.88 -1.49
C ARG A 74 10.36 4.47 -0.11
N PHE A 75 9.65 5.60 -0.04
CA PHE A 75 9.30 6.23 1.22
C PHE A 75 8.43 5.33 2.10
N ALA A 76 7.40 4.70 1.52
CA ALA A 76 6.53 3.78 2.23
C ALA A 76 7.33 2.63 2.85
N ARG A 77 8.25 2.02 2.08
CA ARG A 77 9.14 0.97 2.60
C ARG A 77 9.96 1.44 3.79
N GLU A 78 10.62 2.59 3.66
CA GLU A 78 11.50 3.13 4.70
C GLU A 78 10.73 3.52 5.97
N TRP A 79 9.50 4.01 5.83
CA TRP A 79 8.64 4.38 6.95
C TRP A 79 8.08 3.15 7.68
N LEU A 80 7.63 2.14 6.93
CA LEU A 80 6.94 0.95 7.46
C LEU A 80 7.89 -0.09 8.05
N THR A 81 9.06 -0.31 7.44
CA THR A 81 10.01 -1.36 7.87
C THR A 81 10.34 -1.30 9.37
N PRO A 82 10.76 -0.16 9.95
CA PRO A 82 11.08 -0.09 11.38
C PRO A 82 9.84 -0.16 12.29
N ARG A 83 8.62 0.02 11.77
CA ARG A 83 7.38 0.09 12.53
C ARG A 83 6.59 -1.22 12.56
N PHE A 84 6.58 -1.92 11.43
CA PHE A 84 5.75 -3.10 11.20
C PHE A 84 6.51 -4.30 10.64
N GLY A 85 7.84 -4.20 10.54
CA GLY A 85 8.69 -5.30 10.09
C GLY A 85 9.00 -5.27 8.60
N GLU A 86 9.98 -6.09 8.22
CA GLU A 86 10.55 -6.10 6.87
C GLU A 86 9.52 -6.44 5.80
N ARG A 87 8.62 -7.40 6.06
CA ARG A 87 7.64 -7.84 5.07
C ARG A 87 6.63 -6.76 4.72
N VAL A 88 6.04 -6.09 5.71
CA VAL A 88 5.09 -4.98 5.47
C VAL A 88 5.74 -3.88 4.64
N GLY A 89 6.94 -3.43 5.04
CA GLY A 89 7.66 -2.40 4.30
C GLY A 89 8.06 -2.83 2.89
N TRP A 90 8.53 -4.07 2.72
CA TRP A 90 8.91 -4.59 1.41
C TRP A 90 7.72 -4.69 0.46
N LEU A 91 6.57 -5.19 0.92
CA LEU A 91 5.36 -5.31 0.11
C LEU A 91 4.85 -3.94 -0.34
N ALA A 92 4.74 -2.99 0.58
CA ALA A 92 4.38 -1.61 0.25
C ALA A 92 5.38 -0.99 -0.72
N GLY A 93 6.68 -1.20 -0.55
CA GLY A 93 7.70 -0.69 -1.48
C GLY A 93 7.74 -1.34 -2.85
N ALA A 94 7.12 -2.51 -3.03
CA ALA A 94 7.15 -3.25 -4.29
C ALA A 94 6.02 -2.87 -5.26
N HIS A 95 5.02 -2.09 -4.82
CA HIS A 95 3.77 -1.94 -5.57
C HIS A 95 3.95 -1.25 -6.94
N VAL A 96 4.88 -0.30 -7.06
CA VAL A 96 5.23 0.32 -8.35
C VAL A 96 5.90 -0.68 -9.29
N ALA A 97 6.84 -1.48 -8.79
CA ALA A 97 7.47 -2.54 -9.58
C ALA A 97 6.44 -3.59 -10.03
N ALA A 98 5.49 -3.95 -9.16
CA ALA A 98 4.39 -4.85 -9.47
C ALA A 98 3.47 -4.30 -10.58
N LYS A 99 3.18 -2.98 -10.58
CA LYS A 99 2.47 -2.32 -11.70
C LYS A 99 3.20 -2.53 -13.02
N ARG A 100 4.49 -2.19 -13.04
CA ARG A 100 5.33 -2.25 -14.25
C ARG A 100 5.42 -3.68 -14.77
N PHE A 101 5.52 -4.67 -13.88
CA PHE A 101 5.51 -6.08 -14.20
C PHE A 101 4.19 -6.55 -14.81
N LEU A 102 3.06 -6.23 -14.19
CA LEU A 102 1.74 -6.67 -14.67
C LEU A 102 1.45 -6.12 -16.07
N VAL A 103 1.77 -4.85 -16.32
CA VAL A 103 1.62 -4.26 -17.65
C VAL A 103 2.56 -4.91 -18.68
N ALA A 104 3.76 -5.34 -18.26
CA ALA A 104 4.72 -5.98 -19.16
C ALA A 104 4.39 -7.45 -19.48
N THR A 105 3.77 -8.16 -18.54
CA THR A 105 3.65 -9.63 -18.61
C THR A 105 2.23 -10.13 -18.83
N GLU A 106 1.20 -9.32 -18.55
CA GLU A 106 -0.20 -9.70 -18.72
C GLU A 106 -0.84 -8.92 -19.87
N PRO A 107 -1.06 -9.57 -21.03
CA PRO A 107 -1.75 -8.94 -22.15
C PRO A 107 -3.09 -8.38 -21.71
N GLY A 108 -3.27 -7.09 -21.95
CA GLY A 108 -4.51 -6.40 -21.65
C GLY A 108 -4.59 -5.76 -20.26
N TYR A 109 -3.64 -6.03 -19.35
CA TYR A 109 -3.66 -5.45 -17.99
C TYR A 109 -3.69 -3.93 -18.01
N GLY A 110 -2.89 -3.31 -18.89
CA GLY A 110 -2.82 -1.86 -19.03
C GLY A 110 -4.16 -1.17 -19.36
N HIS A 111 -5.14 -1.87 -19.94
CA HIS A 111 -6.46 -1.28 -20.23
C HIS A 111 -7.31 -1.09 -18.98
N GLY A 112 -7.01 -1.81 -17.89
CA GLY A 112 -7.71 -1.70 -16.60
C GLY A 112 -7.15 -0.60 -15.70
N LEU A 113 -6.03 0.03 -16.06
CA LEU A 113 -5.45 1.11 -15.28
C LEU A 113 -6.30 2.39 -15.39
N SER A 114 -6.38 3.13 -14.29
CA SER A 114 -6.91 4.49 -14.30
C SER A 114 -6.03 5.44 -15.14
N ALA A 115 -6.56 6.61 -15.50
CA ALA A 115 -5.79 7.62 -16.21
C ALA A 115 -4.54 8.06 -15.43
N GLU A 116 -4.65 8.19 -14.10
CA GLU A 116 -3.53 8.53 -13.22
C GLU A 116 -2.50 7.40 -13.14
N SER A 117 -2.95 6.15 -13.08
CA SER A 117 -2.05 4.99 -13.11
C SER A 117 -1.27 4.87 -14.42
N VAL A 118 -1.89 5.23 -15.55
CA VAL A 118 -1.22 5.29 -16.88
C VAL A 118 -0.21 6.43 -16.93
N ALA A 119 -0.57 7.63 -16.47
CA ALA A 119 0.33 8.78 -16.44
C ALA A 119 1.57 8.51 -15.56
N SER A 120 1.36 8.03 -14.33
CA SER A 120 2.43 7.68 -13.39
C SER A 120 3.30 6.52 -13.91
N LEU A 121 2.76 5.55 -14.65
CA LEU A 121 3.54 4.47 -15.26
C LEU A 121 4.60 5.02 -16.24
N GLY A 122 4.27 6.04 -17.03
CA GLY A 122 5.22 6.67 -17.94
C GLY A 122 6.38 7.34 -17.21
N LEU A 123 6.08 8.06 -16.12
CA LEU A 123 7.09 8.70 -15.28
C LEU A 123 7.98 7.69 -14.54
N GLN A 124 7.45 6.50 -14.27
CA GLN A 124 8.14 5.39 -13.59
C GLN A 124 8.96 4.50 -14.54
N GLY A 125 9.15 4.91 -15.79
CA GLY A 125 9.98 4.18 -16.77
C GLY A 125 9.23 3.08 -17.54
N GLY A 126 7.90 3.05 -17.46
CA GLY A 126 7.07 2.18 -18.27
C GLY A 126 7.07 0.70 -17.84
N PRO A 127 6.44 -0.18 -18.64
CA PRO A 127 6.38 -1.61 -18.38
C PRO A 127 7.79 -2.23 -18.33
N ALA A 128 8.06 -3.04 -17.31
CA ALA A 128 9.35 -3.67 -17.11
C ALA A 128 9.23 -4.95 -16.28
N VAL A 129 10.17 -5.87 -16.47
CA VAL A 129 10.38 -7.03 -15.60
C VAL A 129 11.75 -6.86 -14.94
N GLU A 130 11.75 -6.82 -13.62
CA GLU A 130 12.96 -6.57 -12.83
C GLU A 130 13.23 -7.79 -11.94
N GLU A 131 14.25 -8.58 -12.30
CA GLU A 131 14.56 -9.85 -11.63
C GLU A 131 14.84 -9.68 -10.13
N ALA A 132 15.39 -8.53 -9.73
CA ALA A 132 15.62 -8.18 -8.33
C ALA A 132 14.33 -8.18 -7.48
N TRP A 133 13.17 -7.93 -8.10
CA TRP A 133 11.86 -8.02 -7.45
C TRP A 133 11.23 -9.39 -7.62
N THR A 134 11.21 -9.91 -8.85
CA THR A 134 10.44 -11.12 -9.18
C THR A 134 11.01 -12.40 -8.60
N SER A 135 12.29 -12.40 -8.21
CA SER A 135 12.94 -13.52 -7.53
C SER A 135 12.70 -13.55 -6.01
N HIS A 136 12.11 -12.49 -5.44
CA HIS A 136 11.88 -12.40 -4.01
C HIS A 136 10.73 -13.32 -3.55
N PRO A 137 10.85 -14.04 -2.42
CA PRO A 137 9.82 -14.98 -1.96
C PRO A 137 8.45 -14.33 -1.69
N TRP A 138 8.40 -13.04 -1.36
CA TRP A 138 7.16 -12.28 -1.14
C TRP A 138 6.57 -11.66 -2.41
N TRP A 139 7.21 -11.84 -3.57
CA TRP A 139 6.73 -11.26 -4.83
C TRP A 139 5.29 -11.61 -5.20
N PRO A 140 4.79 -12.85 -4.99
CA PRO A 140 3.38 -13.16 -5.25
C PRO A 140 2.41 -12.26 -4.49
N ASP A 141 2.75 -11.87 -3.26
CA ASP A 141 1.93 -10.97 -2.43
C ASP A 141 2.03 -9.51 -2.89
N ALA A 142 3.18 -9.06 -3.40
CA ALA A 142 3.29 -7.73 -4.00
C ALA A 142 2.41 -7.60 -5.26
N VAL A 143 2.34 -8.67 -6.06
CA VAL A 143 1.43 -8.73 -7.23
C VAL A 143 -0.04 -8.72 -6.77
N ARG A 144 -0.38 -9.43 -5.69
CA ARG A 144 -1.73 -9.38 -5.09
C ARG A 144 -2.07 -7.98 -4.62
N LEU A 145 -1.19 -7.33 -3.84
CA LEU A 145 -1.35 -5.95 -3.36
C LEU A 145 -1.64 -5.02 -4.52
N ARG A 146 -0.86 -5.08 -5.61
CA ARG A 146 -1.07 -4.21 -6.76
C ARG A 146 -2.44 -4.38 -7.41
N ARG A 147 -2.96 -5.60 -7.47
CA ARG A 147 -4.31 -5.84 -7.98
C ARG A 147 -5.40 -5.29 -7.07
N TYR A 148 -5.16 -5.25 -5.76
CA TYR A 148 -6.07 -4.62 -4.80
C TYR A 148 -6.06 -3.11 -4.94
N ASP A 149 -4.87 -2.49 -5.05
CA ASP A 149 -4.68 -1.08 -5.41
C ASP A 149 -5.51 -0.72 -6.65
N ASP A 150 -5.33 -1.44 -7.76
CA ASP A 150 -6.06 -1.14 -9.01
C ASP A 150 -7.59 -1.23 -8.87
N ARG A 151 -8.10 -2.06 -7.95
CA ARG A 151 -9.55 -2.24 -7.71
C ARG A 151 -10.11 -1.23 -6.68
N ALA A 152 -9.27 -0.62 -5.88
CA ALA A 152 -9.62 0.23 -4.75
C ALA A 152 -9.99 1.67 -5.15
N LYS A 153 -10.83 1.82 -6.17
CA LYS A 153 -11.10 3.12 -6.83
C LYS A 153 -12.60 3.35 -7.06
N VAL A 154 -13.44 2.72 -6.23
CA VAL A 154 -14.90 2.67 -6.45
C VAL A 154 -15.60 3.60 -5.44
N PRO A 155 -16.24 4.69 -5.89
CA PRO A 155 -16.98 5.58 -5.02
C PRO A 155 -18.06 4.85 -4.23
N GLY A 156 -18.08 5.04 -2.91
CA GLY A 156 -19.09 4.45 -2.02
C GLY A 156 -18.99 2.94 -1.82
N ALA A 157 -17.93 2.27 -2.30
CA ALA A 157 -17.70 0.87 -2.00
C ALA A 157 -17.52 0.65 -0.49
N GLN A 158 -17.97 -0.51 -0.01
CA GLN A 158 -17.76 -0.91 1.38
C GLN A 158 -16.26 -1.17 1.60
N SER A 159 -15.75 -0.64 2.71
CA SER A 159 -14.37 -0.82 3.15
C SER A 159 -14.31 -0.96 4.67
N PRO A 160 -13.21 -1.47 5.23
CA PRO A 160 -12.94 -1.44 6.66
C PRO A 160 -12.84 0.02 7.14
N SER A 161 -13.03 0.23 8.44
CA SER A 161 -12.74 1.51 9.08
C SER A 161 -11.24 1.67 9.39
N ILE A 162 -10.83 2.89 9.75
CA ILE A 162 -9.47 3.13 10.28
C ILE A 162 -9.24 2.27 11.53
N ASP A 163 -10.24 2.14 12.40
CA ASP A 163 -10.14 1.32 13.61
C ASP A 163 -9.88 -0.15 13.27
N ASP A 164 -10.52 -0.69 12.24
CA ASP A 164 -10.29 -2.06 11.77
C ASP A 164 -8.83 -2.25 11.29
N VAL A 165 -8.30 -1.28 10.53
CA VAL A 165 -6.89 -1.29 10.10
C VAL A 165 -5.94 -1.15 11.28
N VAL A 166 -6.25 -0.32 12.27
CA VAL A 166 -5.45 -0.18 13.51
C VAL A 166 -5.44 -1.47 14.33
N VAL A 167 -6.55 -2.23 14.33
CA VAL A 167 -6.60 -3.55 14.94
C VAL A 167 -5.66 -4.53 14.21
N VAL A 168 -5.64 -4.53 12.88
CA VAL A 168 -4.67 -5.30 12.07
C VAL A 168 -3.24 -4.87 12.42
N ALA A 169 -2.96 -3.57 12.43
CA ALA A 169 -1.65 -3.00 12.76
C ALA A 169 -1.17 -3.45 14.14
N ARG A 170 -2.05 -3.49 15.14
CA ARG A 170 -1.75 -4.01 16.47
C ARG A 170 -1.34 -5.48 16.43
N ARG A 171 -2.08 -6.33 15.71
CA ARG A 171 -1.76 -7.76 15.60
C ARG A 171 -0.39 -8.00 14.96
N VAL A 172 -0.06 -7.25 13.90
CA VAL A 172 1.27 -7.27 13.28
C VAL A 172 2.34 -6.91 14.30
N ARG A 173 2.16 -5.82 15.05
CA ARG A 173 3.15 -5.38 16.06
C ARG A 173 3.31 -6.35 17.22
N ASP A 174 2.21 -6.92 17.69
CA ASP A 174 2.25 -7.93 18.76
C ASP A 174 3.00 -9.19 18.28
N GLY A 175 2.85 -9.57 17.01
CA GLY A 175 3.61 -10.66 16.38
C GLY A 175 5.12 -10.41 16.32
N LEU A 176 5.56 -9.16 16.12
CA LEU A 176 6.99 -8.79 16.16
C LEU A 176 7.60 -8.99 17.55
N GLY A 177 6.82 -8.81 18.61
CA GLY A 177 7.27 -8.97 20.00
C GLY A 177 7.38 -10.43 20.47
N VAL A 178 6.78 -11.38 19.74
CA VAL A 178 6.78 -12.82 20.08
C VAL A 178 7.99 -13.55 19.48
N SER A 179 8.74 -12.91 18.57
CA SER A 179 10.04 -13.41 18.11
C SER A 179 11.15 -13.13 19.14
N ARG A 180 11.17 -13.89 20.24
CA ARG A 180 12.33 -14.01 21.16
C ARG A 180 12.48 -15.44 21.66
#